data_AF-A0A857VEP2-F1
#
_entry.id   AF-A0A857VEP2-F1
#
_cell.length_a   1.000
_cell.length_b   1.000
_cell.length_c   1.000
_cell.angle_alpha   90.00
_cell.angle_beta   90.00
_cell.angle_gamma   90.00
#
_symmetry.space_group_name_H-M   'P 1'
#
loop_
_entity.id
_entity.type
_entity.pdbx_description
1 polymer ?
#
loop_
_entity_poly.entity_id
_entity_poly.type
_entity_poly.pdbx_seq_one_letter_code
_entity_poly.pdbx_strand_id
1 'polypeptide(L)'
;MTQIIVPVLKEASRWGPDDPYIPKPHQLAKAIAEHLDVDDITKDEVDFFADRLMDKIESALMYYQLIMADDFEDRNISQKRTIYEGLYANLWSFYKGRVQNYLNKMGWDVGFLFCKEENFEKQSSKFIQKNPDHEPIMDYAKKQRDGWQTKFASSRNIAEHSGDYRDGTEYYDSPDKAKYFFTQVCWSAETLISYFGSYKMLPDWNVYEIKPNATIFDRDPRFIVEHALITNLREGRVKCL
;
A
#
# COMPACT_ATOMS: atom_id res chain seq x y z
N MET A 1 -11.58 -49.52 22.67
CA MET A 1 -12.10 -48.50 21.73
C MET A 1 -11.04 -47.43 21.60
N THR A 2 -10.30 -47.43 20.49
CA THR A 2 -9.22 -46.48 20.23
C THR A 2 -9.84 -45.20 19.69
N GLN A 3 -9.76 -44.10 20.43
CA GLN A 3 -10.20 -42.80 19.92
C GLN A 3 -9.25 -42.38 18.79
N ILE A 4 -9.79 -42.34 17.57
CA ILE A 4 -9.11 -41.74 16.43
C ILE A 4 -9.13 -40.22 16.67
N ILE A 5 -7.97 -39.64 16.97
CA ILE A 5 -7.79 -38.20 16.96
C ILE A 5 -7.75 -37.80 15.49
N VAL A 6 -8.86 -37.30 14.97
CA VAL A 6 -8.88 -36.65 13.66
C VAL A 6 -8.23 -35.28 13.86
N PRO A 7 -7.04 -35.01 13.28
CA PRO A 7 -6.48 -33.67 13.31
C PRO A 7 -7.45 -32.74 12.57
N VAL A 8 -7.99 -31.77 13.30
CA VAL A 8 -8.71 -30.66 12.67
C VAL A 8 -7.65 -29.90 11.87
N LEU A 9 -7.77 -29.94 10.54
CA LEU A 9 -7.10 -28.99 9.66
C LEU A 9 -7.49 -27.60 10.15
N LYS A 10 -6.60 -26.93 10.90
CA LYS A 10 -6.73 -25.50 11.15
C LYS A 10 -6.60 -24.84 9.79
N GLU A 11 -7.72 -24.42 9.23
CA GLU A 11 -7.71 -23.42 8.16
C GLU A 11 -6.75 -22.30 8.60
N ALA A 12 -5.82 -21.90 7.72
CA ALA A 12 -4.92 -20.79 7.98
C ALA A 12 -5.76 -19.64 8.54
N SER A 13 -5.43 -19.20 9.76
CA SER A 13 -6.24 -18.29 10.56
C SER A 13 -6.70 -17.12 9.70
N ARG A 14 -7.97 -17.16 9.29
CA ARG A 14 -8.62 -16.05 8.62
C ARG A 14 -8.74 -14.96 9.67
N TRP A 15 -8.06 -13.85 9.40
CA TRP A 15 -8.28 -12.49 9.88
C TRP A 15 -9.10 -12.41 11.17
N GLY A 16 -8.47 -12.05 12.28
CA GLY A 16 -9.18 -11.55 13.45
C GLY A 16 -10.12 -10.40 13.06
N PRO A 17 -11.17 -10.13 13.86
CA PRO A 17 -12.11 -9.05 13.58
C PRO A 17 -11.41 -7.70 13.39
N ASP A 18 -10.29 -7.49 14.10
CA ASP A 18 -9.47 -6.28 14.09
C ASP A 18 -8.24 -6.35 13.15
N ASP A 19 -8.06 -7.45 12.42
CA ASP A 19 -6.96 -7.56 11.46
C ASP A 19 -7.23 -6.72 10.21
N PRO A 20 -6.18 -6.11 9.63
CA PRO A 20 -6.33 -5.33 8.41
C PRO A 20 -6.76 -6.25 7.26
N TYR A 21 -7.78 -5.86 6.52
CA TYR A 21 -8.18 -6.46 5.25
C TYR A 21 -7.20 -6.05 4.14
N ILE A 22 -6.03 -6.69 4.14
CA ILE A 22 -4.93 -6.39 3.20
C ILE A 22 -5.19 -6.72 1.72
N PRO A 23 -6.22 -7.49 1.31
CA PRO A 23 -6.46 -7.69 -0.12
C PRO A 23 -6.83 -6.42 -0.90
N LYS A 24 -7.20 -5.31 -0.23
CA LYS A 24 -7.71 -4.11 -0.93
C LYS A 24 -6.79 -3.55 -2.02
N PRO A 25 -5.47 -3.31 -1.79
CA PRO A 25 -4.61 -2.77 -2.83
C PRO A 25 -4.45 -3.75 -4.00
N HIS A 26 -4.43 -5.06 -3.73
CA HIS A 26 -4.39 -6.12 -4.75
C HIS A 26 -5.67 -6.15 -5.57
N GLN A 27 -6.83 -6.20 -4.92
CA GLN A 27 -8.14 -6.23 -5.58
C GLN A 27 -8.36 -5.00 -6.45
N LEU A 28 -7.98 -3.81 -5.97
CA LEU A 28 -8.02 -2.58 -6.75
C LEU A 28 -7.10 -2.65 -7.97
N ALA A 29 -5.86 -3.12 -7.80
CA ALA A 29 -4.90 -3.24 -8.89
C ALA A 29 -5.37 -4.25 -9.96
N LYS A 30 -5.90 -5.41 -9.57
CA LYS A 30 -6.45 -6.40 -10.51
C LYS A 30 -7.62 -5.84 -11.30
N ALA A 31 -8.56 -5.18 -10.62
CA ALA A 31 -9.70 -4.56 -11.29
C ALA A 31 -9.27 -3.45 -12.27
N ILE A 32 -8.21 -2.70 -11.98
CA ILE A 32 -7.64 -1.73 -12.93
C ILE A 32 -6.98 -2.45 -14.12
N ALA A 33 -6.19 -3.49 -13.86
CA ALA A 33 -5.47 -4.25 -14.90
C ALA A 33 -6.41 -4.83 -15.97
N GLU A 34 -7.57 -5.34 -15.55
CA GLU A 34 -8.62 -5.87 -16.43
C GLU A 34 -9.13 -4.83 -17.46
N HIS A 35 -9.06 -3.55 -17.12
CA HIS A 35 -9.67 -2.46 -17.89
C HIS A 35 -8.66 -1.45 -18.44
N LEU A 36 -7.38 -1.83 -18.58
CA LEU A 36 -6.37 -0.96 -19.19
C LEU A 36 -6.59 -0.76 -20.69
N ASP A 37 -6.25 0.42 -21.19
CA ASP A 37 -6.20 0.77 -22.61
C ASP A 37 -4.79 0.56 -23.17
N VAL A 38 -4.32 -0.68 -23.12
CA VAL A 38 -3.01 -1.13 -23.61
C VAL A 38 -3.14 -2.50 -24.27
N ASP A 39 -2.09 -2.95 -24.95
CA ASP A 39 -2.05 -4.27 -25.57
C ASP A 39 -2.10 -5.41 -24.53
N ASP A 40 -2.52 -6.61 -24.96
CA ASP A 40 -2.72 -7.77 -24.09
C ASP A 40 -1.42 -8.24 -23.39
N ILE A 41 -0.26 -8.08 -24.04
CA ILE A 41 1.03 -8.45 -23.42
C ILE A 41 1.31 -7.52 -22.23
N THR A 42 1.12 -6.22 -22.42
CA THR A 42 1.26 -5.25 -21.33
C THR A 42 0.23 -5.51 -20.22
N LYS A 43 -1.02 -5.87 -20.54
CA LYS A 43 -2.02 -6.24 -19.54
C LYS A 43 -1.59 -7.45 -18.71
N ASP A 44 -1.13 -8.52 -19.35
CA ASP A 44 -0.66 -9.72 -18.67
C ASP A 44 0.53 -9.41 -17.74
N GLU A 45 1.46 -8.56 -18.17
CA GLU A 45 2.56 -8.11 -17.31
C GLU A 45 2.02 -7.32 -16.11
N VAL A 46 1.14 -6.35 -16.32
CA VAL A 46 0.59 -5.53 -15.23
C VAL A 46 -0.19 -6.40 -14.24
N ASP A 47 -0.99 -7.36 -14.74
CA ASP A 47 -1.73 -8.32 -13.93
C ASP A 47 -0.80 -9.18 -13.06
N PHE A 48 0.29 -9.67 -13.65
CA PHE A 48 1.32 -10.39 -12.90
C PHE A 48 1.90 -9.54 -11.76
N PHE A 49 2.18 -8.25 -12.00
CA PHE A 49 2.69 -7.34 -10.98
C PHE A 49 1.63 -6.95 -9.94
N ALA A 50 0.35 -6.94 -10.30
CA ALA A 50 -0.75 -6.78 -9.35
C ALA A 50 -0.74 -7.94 -8.34
N ASP A 51 -0.57 -9.19 -8.79
CA ASP A 51 -0.47 -10.34 -7.87
C ASP A 51 0.75 -10.23 -6.93
N ARG A 52 1.87 -9.65 -7.39
CA ARG A 52 3.06 -9.42 -6.54
C ARG A 52 2.84 -8.41 -5.42
N LEU A 53 1.74 -7.64 -5.43
CA LEU A 53 1.38 -6.76 -4.32
C LEU A 53 1.10 -7.57 -3.05
N MET A 54 0.57 -8.79 -3.16
CA MET A 54 0.23 -9.63 -2.00
C MET A 54 1.47 -10.14 -1.24
N ASP A 55 2.55 -10.51 -1.92
CA ASP A 55 3.74 -11.12 -1.30
C ASP A 55 4.24 -10.39 -0.03
N LYS A 56 4.41 -9.07 -0.15
CA LYS A 56 5.03 -8.26 0.91
C LYS A 56 4.02 -7.80 1.96
N ILE A 57 2.77 -7.61 1.57
CA ILE A 57 1.73 -7.20 2.51
C ILE A 57 1.27 -8.37 3.38
N GLU A 58 1.28 -9.62 2.87
CA GLU A 58 1.07 -10.84 3.67
C GLU A 58 2.18 -11.03 4.71
N SER A 59 3.44 -10.82 4.30
CA SER A 59 4.57 -10.85 5.23
C SER A 59 4.43 -9.77 6.31
N ALA A 60 4.00 -8.56 5.94
CA ALA A 60 3.75 -7.48 6.88
C ALA A 60 2.62 -7.82 7.86
N LEU A 61 1.53 -8.43 7.38
CA LEU A 61 0.44 -8.90 8.24
C LEU A 61 0.94 -9.87 9.31
N MET A 62 1.75 -10.85 8.94
CA MET A 62 2.27 -11.82 9.90
C MET A 62 3.00 -11.11 11.04
N TYR A 63 3.87 -10.15 10.75
CA TYR A 63 4.55 -9.37 11.80
C TYR A 63 3.59 -8.49 12.61
N TYR A 64 2.59 -7.89 11.96
CA TYR A 64 1.57 -7.12 12.66
C TYR A 64 0.78 -7.98 13.65
N GLN A 65 0.36 -9.18 13.24
CA GLN A 65 -0.34 -10.13 14.12
C GLN A 65 0.53 -10.57 15.30
N LEU A 66 1.85 -10.72 15.10
CA LEU A 66 2.78 -11.00 16.19
C LEU A 66 2.86 -9.83 17.19
N ILE A 67 2.81 -8.58 16.73
CA ILE A 67 2.79 -7.38 17.60
C ILE A 67 1.50 -7.32 18.42
N MET A 68 0.38 -7.74 17.84
CA MET A 68 -0.94 -7.71 18.47
C MET A 68 -1.25 -8.94 19.34
N ALA A 69 -0.35 -9.92 19.39
CA ALA A 69 -0.55 -11.14 20.16
C ALA A 69 -0.44 -10.90 21.67
N ASP A 70 -1.25 -11.61 22.46
CA ASP A 70 -1.24 -11.51 23.93
C ASP A 70 0.14 -11.81 24.54
N ASP A 71 0.92 -12.70 23.92
CA ASP A 71 2.25 -13.10 24.36
C ASP A 71 3.37 -12.15 23.91
N PHE A 72 3.05 -11.08 23.16
CA PHE A 72 4.05 -10.18 22.60
C PHE A 72 4.87 -9.52 23.72
N GLU A 73 4.22 -9.13 24.82
CA GLU A 73 4.89 -8.43 25.91
C GLU A 73 5.87 -9.30 26.70
N ASP A 74 5.69 -10.62 26.68
CA ASP A 74 6.58 -11.58 27.34
C ASP A 74 7.89 -11.82 26.57
N ARG A 75 7.96 -11.35 25.32
CA ARG A 75 9.15 -11.48 24.47
C ARG A 75 10.27 -10.57 24.95
N ASN A 76 11.51 -11.01 24.74
CA ASN A 76 12.65 -10.17 25.07
C ASN A 76 12.77 -8.98 24.09
N ILE A 77 13.51 -7.93 24.51
CA ILE A 77 13.66 -6.68 23.75
C ILE A 77 14.17 -6.93 22.32
N SER A 78 15.12 -7.85 22.13
CA SER A 78 15.67 -8.18 20.81
C SER A 78 14.60 -8.78 19.89
N GLN A 79 13.77 -9.70 20.42
CA GLN A 79 12.69 -10.31 19.66
C GLN A 79 11.63 -9.29 19.26
N LYS A 80 11.23 -8.40 20.19
CA LYS A 80 10.28 -7.32 19.91
C LYS A 80 10.77 -6.43 18.77
N ARG A 81 12.04 -6.00 18.82
CA ARG A 81 12.67 -5.17 17.77
C ARG A 81 12.68 -5.87 16.41
N THR A 82 13.13 -7.13 16.35
CA THR A 82 13.15 -7.90 15.09
C THR A 82 11.75 -8.03 14.47
N ILE A 83 10.70 -8.11 15.29
CA ILE A 83 9.32 -8.16 14.80
C ILE A 83 8.90 -6.81 14.19
N TYR A 84 9.18 -5.68 14.85
CA TYR A 84 8.91 -4.34 14.29
C TYR A 84 9.73 -4.05 13.03
N GLU A 85 11.02 -4.39 13.03
CA GLU A 85 11.90 -4.31 11.86
C GLU A 85 11.33 -5.11 10.68
N GLY A 86 10.89 -6.36 10.94
CA GLY A 86 10.25 -7.22 9.95
C GLY A 86 8.98 -6.60 9.37
N LEU A 87 8.12 -6.01 10.20
CA LEU A 87 6.94 -5.29 9.75
C LEU A 87 7.33 -4.13 8.81
N TYR A 88 8.21 -3.24 9.27
CA TYR A 88 8.53 -2.01 8.55
C TYR A 88 9.31 -2.26 7.26
N ALA A 89 10.21 -3.24 7.24
CA ALA A 89 10.92 -3.67 6.04
C ALA A 89 9.96 -4.21 4.97
N ASN A 90 8.96 -5.01 5.37
CA ASN A 90 7.98 -5.55 4.43
C ASN A 90 6.98 -4.49 3.94
N LEU A 91 6.49 -3.60 4.81
CA LEU A 91 5.67 -2.45 4.41
C LEU A 91 6.40 -1.54 3.41
N TRP A 92 7.67 -1.22 3.68
CA TRP A 92 8.46 -0.42 2.75
C TRP A 92 8.72 -1.14 1.42
N SER A 93 9.02 -2.45 1.47
CA SER A 93 9.22 -3.26 0.26
C SER A 93 7.94 -3.38 -0.58
N PHE A 94 6.78 -3.44 0.06
CA PHE A 94 5.49 -3.35 -0.61
C PHE A 94 5.33 -2.01 -1.31
N TYR A 95 5.52 -0.89 -0.59
CA TYR A 95 5.30 0.46 -1.12
C TYR A 95 6.34 0.88 -2.18
N LYS A 96 7.62 0.85 -1.85
CA LYS A 96 8.70 1.26 -2.76
C LYS A 96 8.99 0.19 -3.82
N GLY A 97 8.84 -1.09 -3.50
CA GLY A 97 9.17 -2.17 -4.42
C GLY A 97 8.00 -2.56 -5.30
N ARG A 98 6.95 -3.12 -4.68
CA ARG A 98 5.84 -3.74 -5.41
C ARG A 98 4.95 -2.72 -6.11
N VAL A 99 4.49 -1.67 -5.40
CA VAL A 99 3.64 -0.63 -5.99
C VAL A 99 4.40 0.13 -7.08
N GLN A 100 5.66 0.52 -6.84
CA GLN A 100 6.47 1.20 -7.86
C GLN A 100 6.60 0.36 -9.14
N ASN A 101 6.87 -0.94 -9.02
CA ASN A 101 7.00 -1.82 -10.18
C ASN A 101 5.68 -1.98 -10.94
N TYR A 102 4.56 -2.13 -10.22
CA TYR A 102 3.22 -2.17 -10.82
C TYR A 102 2.93 -0.89 -11.63
N LEU A 103 3.19 0.29 -11.07
CA LEU A 103 2.99 1.57 -11.74
C LEU A 103 3.92 1.74 -12.96
N ASN A 104 5.20 1.35 -12.81
CA ASN A 104 6.17 1.39 -13.91
C ASN A 104 5.73 0.52 -15.09
N LYS A 105 5.10 -0.63 -14.83
CA LYS A 105 4.60 -1.53 -15.88
C LYS A 105 3.38 -0.99 -16.61
N MET A 106 2.60 -0.12 -15.97
CA MET A 106 1.58 0.69 -16.65
C MET A 106 2.16 1.89 -17.43
N GLY A 107 3.50 2.04 -17.45
CA GLY A 107 4.20 3.09 -18.19
C GLY A 107 4.45 4.37 -17.40
N TRP A 108 4.29 4.36 -16.08
CA TRP A 108 4.54 5.54 -15.23
C TRP A 108 5.93 5.53 -14.61
N ASP A 109 6.78 6.50 -14.93
CA ASP A 109 8.08 6.67 -14.27
C ASP A 109 7.92 7.38 -12.92
N VAL A 110 7.49 6.63 -11.90
CA VAL A 110 7.21 7.16 -10.55
C VAL A 110 8.42 7.15 -9.63
N GLY A 111 9.63 7.04 -10.18
CA GLY A 111 10.88 7.00 -9.39
C GLY A 111 11.12 8.26 -8.54
N PHE A 112 10.53 9.39 -8.91
CA PHE A 112 10.59 10.64 -8.16
C PHE A 112 9.99 10.53 -6.75
N LEU A 113 9.02 9.63 -6.53
CA LEU A 113 8.42 9.41 -5.21
C LEU A 113 9.44 8.90 -4.18
N PHE A 114 10.43 8.12 -4.63
CA PHE A 114 11.34 7.37 -3.76
C PHE A 114 12.80 7.80 -3.85
N CYS A 115 13.08 8.88 -4.59
CA CYS A 115 14.44 9.42 -4.69
C CYS A 115 14.86 10.13 -3.40
N LYS A 116 16.17 10.36 -3.26
CA LYS A 116 16.72 11.22 -2.19
C LYS A 116 16.17 12.65 -2.34
N GLU A 117 16.11 13.36 -1.21
CA GLU A 117 15.55 14.71 -1.13
C GLU A 117 16.21 15.69 -2.10
N GLU A 118 17.55 15.69 -2.13
CA GLU A 118 18.37 16.49 -3.06
C GLU A 118 18.03 16.28 -4.56
N ASN A 119 17.38 15.17 -4.91
CA ASN A 119 17.01 14.82 -6.28
C ASN A 119 15.52 15.02 -6.57
N PHE A 120 14.69 15.33 -5.58
CA PHE A 120 13.23 15.38 -5.74
C PHE A 120 12.82 16.39 -6.81
N GLU A 121 13.20 17.67 -6.67
CA GLU A 121 12.85 18.74 -7.62
C GLU A 121 13.26 18.39 -9.07
N LYS A 122 14.45 17.82 -9.24
CA LYS A 122 14.98 17.41 -10.54
C LYS A 122 14.16 16.28 -11.17
N GLN A 123 13.79 15.26 -10.39
CA GLN A 123 13.03 14.11 -10.89
C GLN A 123 11.56 14.47 -11.12
N SER A 124 10.97 15.24 -10.21
CA SER A 124 9.63 15.82 -10.34
C SER A 124 9.49 16.67 -11.60
N SER A 125 10.44 17.58 -11.85
CA SER A 125 10.46 18.39 -13.08
C SER A 125 10.51 17.53 -14.35
N LYS A 126 11.30 16.46 -14.36
CA LYS A 126 11.37 15.53 -15.49
C LYS A 126 10.06 14.78 -15.70
N PHE A 127 9.39 14.39 -14.62
CA PHE A 127 8.10 13.71 -14.69
C PHE A 127 7.04 14.63 -15.30
N ILE A 128 6.94 15.87 -14.81
CA ILE A 128 5.95 16.86 -15.30
C ILE A 128 6.22 17.29 -16.74
N GLN A 129 7.49 17.46 -17.15
CA GLN A 129 7.82 17.73 -18.54
C GLN A 129 7.31 16.65 -19.50
N LYS A 130 7.27 15.39 -19.05
CA LYS A 130 6.71 14.27 -19.83
C LYS A 130 5.20 14.12 -19.66
N ASN A 131 4.63 14.60 -18.56
CA ASN A 131 3.24 14.41 -18.16
C ASN A 131 2.66 15.72 -17.60
N PRO A 132 2.40 16.75 -18.43
CA PRO A 132 2.08 18.10 -17.97
C PRO A 132 0.81 18.18 -17.11
N ASP A 133 -0.20 17.37 -17.42
CA ASP A 133 -1.51 17.38 -16.75
C ASP A 133 -1.48 16.76 -15.34
N HIS A 134 -0.32 16.27 -14.89
CA HIS A 134 -0.17 15.56 -13.63
C HIS A 134 0.51 16.38 -12.54
N GLU A 135 0.54 17.72 -12.65
CA GLU A 135 1.08 18.60 -11.60
C GLU A 135 0.54 18.32 -10.18
N PRO A 136 -0.76 18.00 -9.96
CA PRO A 136 -1.27 17.70 -8.62
C PRO A 136 -0.59 16.53 -7.89
N ILE A 137 0.01 15.57 -8.62
CA ILE A 137 0.71 14.45 -7.99
C ILE A 137 2.01 14.90 -7.31
N MET A 138 2.57 16.06 -7.70
CA MET A 138 3.75 16.64 -7.06
C MET A 138 3.42 17.13 -5.67
N ASP A 139 2.30 17.82 -5.49
CA ASP A 139 1.83 18.28 -4.19
C ASP A 139 1.54 17.11 -3.26
N TYR A 140 0.90 16.06 -3.80
CA TYR A 140 0.69 14.82 -3.06
C TYR A 140 2.02 14.21 -2.62
N ALA A 141 2.97 14.02 -3.55
CA ALA A 141 4.27 13.44 -3.27
C ALA A 141 5.03 14.23 -2.20
N LYS A 142 5.05 15.56 -2.31
CA LYS A 142 5.69 16.44 -1.32
C LYS A 142 5.08 16.26 0.07
N LYS A 143 3.74 16.24 0.17
CA LYS A 143 3.05 15.98 1.45
C LYS A 143 3.38 14.62 2.04
N GLN A 144 3.48 13.56 1.23
CA GLN A 144 3.87 12.24 1.73
C GLN A 144 5.31 12.24 2.27
N ARG A 145 6.23 12.89 1.55
CA ARG A 145 7.65 13.02 1.92
C ARG A 145 7.85 13.84 3.20
N ASP A 146 7.21 15.01 3.29
CA ASP A 146 7.26 15.88 4.48
C ASP A 146 6.56 15.25 5.69
N GLY A 147 5.58 14.38 5.43
CA GLY A 147 4.82 13.65 6.43
C GLY A 147 5.50 12.35 6.89
N TRP A 148 4.86 11.23 6.60
CA TRP A 148 5.25 9.93 7.14
C TRP A 148 6.43 9.30 6.40
N GLN A 149 6.56 9.54 5.09
CA GLN A 149 7.40 8.70 4.21
C GLN A 149 8.89 8.85 4.52
N THR A 150 9.40 10.08 4.66
CA THR A 150 10.82 10.31 4.95
C THR A 150 11.18 9.82 6.35
N LYS A 151 10.33 10.11 7.34
CA LYS A 151 10.55 9.70 8.73
C LYS A 151 10.53 8.18 8.88
N PHE A 152 9.57 7.51 8.23
CA PHE A 152 9.47 6.07 8.19
C PHE A 152 10.69 5.42 7.51
N ALA A 153 11.12 5.97 6.37
CA ALA A 153 12.29 5.47 5.66
C ALA A 153 13.57 5.59 6.49
N SER A 154 13.77 6.73 7.18
CA SER A 154 14.92 6.95 8.05
C SER A 154 14.91 6.04 9.27
N SER A 155 13.78 5.94 9.98
CA SER A 155 13.67 5.08 11.17
C SER A 155 13.90 3.60 10.83
N ARG A 156 13.35 3.11 9.71
CA ARG A 156 13.64 1.77 9.21
C ARG A 156 15.12 1.57 8.87
N ASN A 157 15.74 2.51 8.14
CA ASN A 157 17.16 2.42 7.78
C ASN A 157 18.07 2.29 9.00
N ILE A 158 17.76 3.02 10.09
CA ILE A 158 18.51 2.94 11.34
C ILE A 158 18.30 1.58 11.99
N ALA A 159 17.07 1.10 12.06
CA ALA A 159 16.74 -0.22 12.57
C ALA A 159 17.53 -1.32 11.82
N GLU A 160 17.57 -1.25 10.49
CA GLU A 160 18.25 -2.23 9.61
C GLU A 160 19.78 -2.20 9.71
N HIS A 161 20.40 -1.06 10.06
CA HIS A 161 21.86 -0.90 9.94
C HIS A 161 22.60 -0.76 11.27
N SER A 162 22.08 0.01 12.21
CA SER A 162 22.78 0.32 13.47
C SER A 162 22.01 -0.11 14.71
N GLY A 163 20.66 -0.12 14.64
CA GLY A 163 19.80 -0.19 15.82
C GLY A 163 20.04 0.96 16.81
N ASP A 164 20.76 1.99 16.39
CA ASP A 164 21.26 3.08 17.22
C ASP A 164 20.56 4.40 16.87
N TYR A 165 19.59 4.76 17.70
CA TYR A 165 18.75 5.95 17.55
C TYR A 165 19.33 7.19 18.25
N ARG A 166 20.60 7.15 18.68
CA ARG A 166 21.24 8.29 19.39
C ARG A 166 21.41 9.53 18.51
N ASP A 167 21.20 9.44 17.20
CA ASP A 167 21.21 10.57 16.26
C ASP A 167 19.94 11.43 16.31
N GLY A 168 18.96 11.06 17.13
CA GLY A 168 17.70 11.78 17.29
C GLY A 168 16.59 11.32 16.35
N THR A 169 16.79 10.25 15.58
CA THR A 169 15.73 9.65 14.78
C THR A 169 14.66 9.04 15.67
N GLU A 170 13.40 9.26 15.31
CA GLU A 170 12.25 8.82 16.10
C GLU A 170 12.12 7.28 16.07
N TYR A 171 11.90 6.71 17.26
CA TYR A 171 11.68 5.29 17.48
C TYR A 171 10.18 4.99 17.43
N TYR A 172 9.79 3.97 16.66
CA TYR A 172 8.39 3.70 16.33
C TYR A 172 7.85 2.37 16.85
N ASP A 173 8.59 1.64 17.67
CA ASP A 173 8.17 0.31 18.13
C ASP A 173 7.07 0.39 19.20
N SER A 174 5.83 0.59 18.73
CA SER A 174 4.60 0.44 19.52
C SER A 174 3.46 -0.09 18.66
N PRO A 175 2.45 -0.78 19.25
CA PRO A 175 1.30 -1.29 18.51
C PRO A 175 0.55 -0.20 17.74
N ASP A 176 0.38 0.98 18.35
CA ASP A 176 -0.27 2.13 17.73
C ASP A 176 0.48 2.64 16.50
N LYS A 177 1.82 2.73 16.58
CA LYS A 177 2.65 3.15 15.46
C LYS A 177 2.70 2.09 14.37
N ALA A 178 2.73 0.81 14.71
CA ALA A 178 2.58 -0.29 13.75
C ALA A 178 1.26 -0.18 12.98
N LYS A 179 0.13 0.01 13.69
CA LYS A 179 -1.19 0.20 13.07
C LYS A 179 -1.22 1.44 12.17
N TYR A 180 -0.66 2.56 12.65
CA TYR A 180 -0.55 3.79 11.89
C TYR A 180 0.22 3.59 10.58
N PHE A 181 1.43 3.04 10.62
CA PHE A 181 2.24 2.88 9.39
C PHE A 181 1.65 1.86 8.44
N PHE A 182 1.05 0.77 8.93
CA PHE A 182 0.36 -0.18 8.06
C PHE A 182 -0.79 0.52 7.31
N THR A 183 -1.58 1.30 8.04
CA THR A 183 -2.67 2.12 7.47
C THR A 183 -2.14 3.11 6.44
N GLN A 184 -1.16 3.94 6.80
CA GLN A 184 -0.64 4.99 5.93
C GLN A 184 -0.02 4.42 4.66
N VAL A 185 0.79 3.37 4.78
CA VAL A 185 1.45 2.73 3.64
C VAL A 185 0.42 2.20 2.64
N CYS A 186 -0.60 1.48 3.11
CA CYS A 186 -1.61 0.93 2.22
C CYS A 186 -2.53 2.02 1.65
N TRP A 187 -2.89 3.01 2.45
CA TRP A 187 -3.68 4.15 1.99
C TRP A 187 -2.95 4.94 0.90
N SER A 188 -1.64 5.17 1.06
CA SER A 188 -0.81 5.80 0.02
C SER A 188 -0.69 4.92 -1.22
N ALA A 189 -0.50 3.61 -1.06
CA ALA A 189 -0.48 2.67 -2.17
C ALA A 189 -1.78 2.69 -2.98
N GLU A 190 -2.93 2.57 -2.32
CA GLU A 190 -4.25 2.64 -2.96
C GLU A 190 -4.46 3.97 -3.68
N THR A 191 -4.00 5.09 -3.09
CA THR A 191 -4.08 6.43 -3.72
C THR A 191 -3.25 6.51 -5.00
N LEU A 192 -2.02 5.98 -4.99
CA LEU A 192 -1.17 6.00 -6.18
C LEU A 192 -1.71 5.06 -7.26
N ILE A 193 -2.14 3.86 -6.87
CA ILE A 193 -2.73 2.87 -7.77
C ILE A 193 -3.99 3.44 -8.43
N SER A 194 -4.90 4.05 -7.67
CA SER A 194 -6.12 4.64 -8.21
C SER A 194 -5.82 5.83 -9.11
N TYR A 195 -4.98 6.76 -8.65
CA TYR A 195 -4.61 7.95 -9.43
C TYR A 195 -4.00 7.54 -10.76
N PHE A 196 -2.87 6.83 -10.77
CA PHE A 196 -2.17 6.48 -12.01
C PHE A 196 -2.92 5.46 -12.87
N GLY A 197 -3.65 4.54 -12.24
CA GLY A 197 -4.47 3.57 -12.95
C GLY A 197 -5.57 4.23 -13.76
N SER A 198 -6.31 5.18 -13.18
CA SER A 198 -7.43 5.83 -13.87
C SER A 198 -7.07 6.50 -15.20
N TYR A 199 -5.85 7.02 -15.33
CA TYR A 199 -5.35 7.64 -16.58
C TYR A 199 -4.89 6.62 -17.64
N LYS A 200 -4.88 5.33 -17.35
CA LYS A 200 -4.48 4.25 -18.27
C LYS A 200 -5.62 3.29 -18.61
N MET A 201 -6.82 3.56 -18.11
CA MET A 201 -7.98 2.72 -18.33
C MET A 201 -8.71 3.04 -19.63
N LEU A 202 -9.47 2.07 -20.13
CA LEU A 202 -10.40 2.22 -21.25
C LEU A 202 -11.38 3.37 -20.98
N PRO A 203 -11.79 4.14 -22.00
CA PRO A 203 -12.65 5.32 -21.82
C PRO A 203 -14.00 5.04 -21.12
N ASP A 204 -14.49 3.81 -21.22
CA ASP A 204 -15.75 3.37 -20.64
C ASP A 204 -15.62 2.94 -19.17
N TRP A 205 -14.42 2.96 -18.59
CA TRP A 205 -14.15 2.52 -17.22
C TRP A 205 -13.45 3.61 -16.43
N ASN A 206 -13.72 3.67 -15.13
CA ASN A 206 -13.08 4.63 -14.25
C ASN A 206 -12.90 4.07 -12.84
N VAL A 207 -12.03 4.72 -12.06
CA VAL A 207 -11.87 4.48 -10.62
C VAL A 207 -12.67 5.54 -9.86
N TYR A 208 -13.50 5.12 -8.92
CA TYR A 208 -14.33 6.01 -8.11
C TYR A 208 -14.04 5.86 -6.62
N GLU A 209 -13.82 6.98 -5.94
CA GLU A 209 -13.62 7.02 -4.48
C GLU A 209 -14.98 7.06 -3.77
N ILE A 210 -15.35 5.96 -3.09
CA ILE A 210 -16.65 5.84 -2.42
C ILE A 210 -16.59 6.15 -0.93
N LYS A 211 -15.43 5.95 -0.29
CA LYS A 211 -15.24 6.13 1.16
C LYS A 211 -13.85 6.69 1.44
N PRO A 212 -13.65 8.02 1.34
CA PRO A 212 -12.31 8.64 1.40
C PRO A 212 -11.51 8.33 2.67
N ASN A 213 -12.21 8.11 3.78
CA ASN A 213 -11.63 7.82 5.08
C ASN A 213 -11.47 6.32 5.38
N ALA A 214 -11.90 5.43 4.47
CA ALA A 214 -11.73 4.00 4.67
C ALA A 214 -10.25 3.61 4.58
N THR A 215 -9.85 2.73 5.48
CA THR A 215 -8.50 2.20 5.63
C THR A 215 -8.50 0.70 5.41
N ILE A 216 -7.33 0.06 5.41
CA ILE A 216 -7.25 -1.40 5.40
C ILE A 216 -7.92 -2.06 6.60
N PHE A 217 -8.17 -1.35 7.70
CA PHE A 217 -8.86 -1.92 8.87
C PHE A 217 -10.39 -1.92 8.73
N ASP A 218 -10.92 -1.20 7.75
CA ASP A 218 -12.34 -1.23 7.41
C ASP A 218 -12.61 -2.39 6.45
N ARG A 219 -13.82 -2.95 6.43
CA ARG A 219 -14.19 -3.99 5.44
C ARG A 219 -14.56 -3.38 4.10
N ASP A 220 -15.12 -2.19 4.10
CA ASP A 220 -15.54 -1.51 2.89
C ASP A 220 -14.35 -0.96 2.08
N PRO A 221 -14.35 -1.07 0.75
CA PRO A 221 -13.29 -0.52 -0.06
C PRO A 221 -13.35 1.01 -0.10
N ARG A 222 -12.19 1.65 -0.23
CA ARG A 222 -12.08 3.09 -0.45
C ARG A 222 -12.39 3.46 -1.90
N PHE A 223 -11.88 2.66 -2.83
CA PHE A 223 -12.05 2.82 -4.27
C PHE A 223 -12.76 1.62 -4.87
N ILE A 224 -13.49 1.84 -5.95
CA ILE A 224 -14.03 0.80 -6.82
C ILE A 224 -13.71 1.12 -8.27
N VAL A 225 -13.68 0.08 -9.10
CA VAL A 225 -13.62 0.22 -10.56
C VAL A 225 -14.99 -0.08 -11.13
N GLU A 226 -15.53 0.81 -11.95
CA GLU A 226 -16.84 0.63 -12.56
C GLU A 226 -16.93 1.32 -13.92
N HIS A 227 -17.97 0.95 -14.68
CA HIS A 227 -18.25 1.54 -15.98
C HIS A 227 -18.64 3.02 -15.81
N ALA A 228 -18.09 3.90 -16.66
CA ALA A 228 -18.24 5.36 -16.58
C ALA A 228 -19.70 5.85 -16.59
N LEU A 229 -20.60 5.18 -17.33
CA LEU A 229 -22.05 5.41 -17.26
C LEU A 229 -22.62 5.29 -15.83
N ILE A 230 -22.18 4.30 -15.05
CA ILE A 230 -22.61 4.12 -13.66
C ILE A 230 -22.06 5.27 -12.79
N THR A 231 -20.80 5.64 -12.99
CA THR A 231 -20.15 6.76 -12.29
C THR A 231 -20.90 8.08 -12.53
N ASN A 232 -21.18 8.41 -13.79
CA ASN A 232 -21.91 9.62 -14.18
C ASN A 232 -23.32 9.66 -13.59
N LEU A 233 -24.01 8.51 -13.52
CA LEU A 233 -25.33 8.41 -12.89
C LEU A 233 -25.29 8.71 -11.38
N ARG A 234 -24.21 8.34 -10.68
CA ARG A 234 -24.05 8.67 -9.26
C ARG A 234 -23.77 10.15 -9.05
N GLU A 235 -22.84 10.73 -9.81
CA GLU A 235 -22.55 12.17 -9.74
C GLU A 235 -23.80 13.01 -10.05
N GLY A 236 -24.58 12.59 -11.05
CA GLY A 236 -25.85 13.23 -11.40
C GLY A 236 -26.91 13.16 -10.29
N ARG A 237 -26.87 12.13 -9.43
CA ARG A 237 -27.77 11.97 -8.28
C ARG A 237 -27.31 12.72 -7.02
N VAL A 238 -26.00 12.96 -6.88
CA VAL A 238 -25.43 13.67 -5.72
C VAL A 238 -25.61 15.21 -5.83
N LYS A 239 -25.98 15.74 -7.00
CA LYS A 239 -26.25 17.19 -7.20
C LYS A 239 -27.56 17.73 -6.61
N CYS A 240 -28.22 17.00 -5.71
CA CYS A 240 -29.33 17.53 -4.91
C CYS A 240 -29.11 17.17 -3.43
N LEU A 241 -28.51 18.11 -2.69
CA LEU A 241 -28.92 18.62 -1.37
C LEU A 241 -27.86 19.57 -0.83
#